data_AF-A0A3C0PK00-F1
#
_entry.id   AF-A0A3C0PK00-F1
#
_cell.length_a   1.000
_cell.length_b   1.000
_cell.length_c   1.000
_cell.angle_alpha   90.00
_cell.angle_beta   90.00
_cell.angle_gamma   90.00
#
_symmetry.space_group_name_H-M   'P 1'
#
loop_
_entity.id
_entity.type
_entity.pdbx_description
1 polymer ?
#
loop_
_entity_poly.entity_id
_entity_poly.type
_entity_poly.pdbx_seq_one_letter_code
_entity_poly.pdbx_strand_id
1 'polypeptide(L)'
;MNDTLILEQRLAAALSRISNVAETLSITRILNVEAPVLDPKTEANEAFENMVPSADFYEIQTELTDAREKFHEQARQIVDLTQALEADRTPQVQGSSGADPYNHYLVEEVSALETKLSQVVQSNAQLRVANQNLRDANAKGVGDAGLINSGLQAEINSLTVERAADAAQIQLLITALTNAAEEPQDA
;
A
#
# COMPACT_ATOMS: atom_id res chain seq x y z
N MET A 1 -28.90 -12.23 -2.23
CA MET A 1 -30.12 -12.53 -1.44
C MET A 1 -30.01 -13.81 -0.60
N ASN A 2 -29.07 -14.74 -0.86
CA ASN A 2 -28.86 -15.91 0.01
C ASN A 2 -27.93 -15.65 1.21
N ASP A 3 -26.94 -14.76 1.08
CA ASP A 3 -25.93 -14.53 2.14
C ASP A 3 -26.52 -13.90 3.41
N THR A 4 -27.56 -13.07 3.25
CA THR A 4 -28.33 -12.50 4.35
C THR A 4 -29.09 -13.58 5.14
N LEU A 5 -29.66 -14.56 4.44
CA LEU A 5 -30.43 -15.65 5.05
C LEU A 5 -29.51 -16.64 5.78
N ILE A 6 -28.32 -16.89 5.24
CA ILE A 6 -27.27 -17.69 5.89
C ILE A 6 -26.76 -16.98 7.16
N LEU A 7 -26.58 -15.66 7.10
CA LEU A 7 -26.16 -14.87 8.26
C LEU A 7 -27.22 -14.89 9.37
N GLU A 8 -28.49 -14.70 9.03
CA GLU A 8 -29.61 -14.80 9.98
C GLU A 8 -29.71 -16.17 10.63
N GLN A 9 -29.54 -17.25 9.86
CA GLN A 9 -29.57 -18.61 10.37
C GLN A 9 -28.39 -18.89 11.33
N ARG A 10 -27.18 -18.38 11.03
CA ARG A 10 -26.01 -18.50 11.92
C ARG A 10 -26.17 -17.65 13.18
N LEU A 11 -26.73 -16.46 13.07
CA LEU A 11 -27.00 -15.58 14.21
C LEU A 11 -28.01 -16.22 15.17
N ALA A 12 -29.10 -16.79 14.63
CA ALA A 12 -30.09 -17.52 15.42
C ALA A 12 -29.46 -18.72 16.16
N ALA A 13 -28.63 -19.50 15.47
CA ALA A 13 -27.93 -20.64 16.08
C ALA A 13 -26.95 -20.21 17.19
N ALA A 14 -26.24 -19.09 16.99
CA ALA A 14 -25.33 -18.55 18.00
C ALA A 14 -26.09 -18.06 19.25
N LEU A 15 -27.21 -17.35 19.06
CA LEU A 15 -28.04 -16.85 20.15
C LEU A 15 -28.66 -17.97 20.98
N SER A 16 -29.17 -19.04 20.34
CA SER A 16 -29.68 -20.21 21.07
C SER A 16 -28.59 -20.92 21.88
N ARG A 17 -27.36 -21.02 21.36
CA ARG A 17 -26.22 -21.60 22.10
C ARG A 17 -25.84 -20.75 23.31
N ILE A 18 -25.81 -19.42 23.17
CA ILE A 18 -25.52 -18.49 24.27
C ILE A 18 -26.61 -18.59 25.34
N SER A 19 -27.89 -18.65 24.95
CA SER A 19 -29.01 -18.82 25.87
C SER A 19 -28.90 -20.12 26.67
N ASN A 20 -28.63 -21.24 25.99
CA ASN A 20 -28.47 -22.54 26.65
C ASN A 20 -27.28 -22.55 27.61
N VAL A 21 -26.14 -21.95 27.22
CA VAL A 21 -24.96 -21.83 28.09
C VAL A 21 -25.26 -20.94 29.30
N ALA A 22 -25.96 -19.83 29.11
CA ALA A 22 -26.37 -18.94 30.21
C ALA A 22 -27.31 -19.62 31.20
N GLU A 23 -28.25 -20.43 30.71
CA GLU A 23 -29.17 -21.21 31.56
C GLU A 23 -28.42 -22.32 32.31
N THR A 24 -27.50 -23.02 31.64
CA THR A 24 -26.65 -24.04 32.26
C THR A 24 -25.74 -23.44 33.34
N LEU A 25 -25.12 -22.28 33.08
CA LEU A 25 -24.31 -21.57 34.08
C LEU A 25 -25.14 -21.08 35.26
N SER A 26 -26.39 -20.69 35.02
CA SER A 26 -27.33 -20.27 36.08
C SER A 26 -27.73 -21.46 36.95
N ILE A 27 -28.01 -22.62 36.36
CA ILE A 27 -28.32 -23.86 37.06
C ILE A 27 -27.11 -24.33 37.89
N THR A 28 -25.91 -24.33 37.32
CA THR A 28 -24.67 -24.70 38.02
C THR A 28 -24.36 -23.74 39.18
N ARG A 29 -24.60 -22.44 39.01
CA ARG A 29 -24.42 -21.43 40.07
C ARG A 29 -25.42 -21.60 41.22
N ILE A 30 -26.66 -22.01 40.93
CA ILE A 30 -27.70 -22.23 41.96
C ILE A 30 -27.43 -23.52 42.74
N LEU A 31 -26.90 -24.56 42.10
CA LEU A 31 -26.70 -25.87 42.72
C LEU A 31 -25.34 -26.03 43.42
N ASN A 32 -24.43 -25.05 43.34
CA ASN A 32 -23.06 -25.10 43.89
C ASN A 32 -22.33 -26.42 43.59
N VAL A 33 -22.59 -26.98 42.41
CA VAL A 33 -21.90 -28.16 41.89
C VAL A 33 -20.63 -27.66 41.24
N GLU A 34 -19.47 -28.16 41.69
CA GLU A 34 -18.19 -27.88 41.08
C GLU A 34 -18.25 -28.28 39.61
N ALA A 35 -18.07 -27.29 38.73
CA ALA A 35 -18.28 -27.48 37.30
C ALA A 35 -17.36 -28.59 36.78
N PRO A 36 -17.84 -29.47 35.87
CA PRO A 36 -16.94 -30.36 35.16
C PRO A 36 -15.91 -29.47 34.44
N VAL A 37 -14.62 -29.77 34.64
CA VAL A 37 -13.52 -29.11 33.93
C VAL A 37 -13.60 -29.53 32.46
N LEU A 38 -14.47 -28.88 31.71
CA LEU A 38 -14.41 -28.83 30.26
C LEU A 38 -13.42 -27.72 29.95
N ASP A 39 -12.15 -28.07 29.77
CA ASP A 39 -11.12 -27.11 29.39
C ASP A 39 -11.30 -26.80 27.89
N PRO A 40 -11.95 -25.67 27.52
CA PRO A 40 -12.31 -25.40 26.13
C PRO A 40 -11.07 -25.12 25.27
N LYS A 41 -9.91 -24.95 25.90
CA LYS A 41 -8.62 -24.78 25.21
C LYS A 41 -8.07 -26.10 24.67
N THR A 42 -8.34 -27.23 25.33
CA THR A 42 -7.78 -28.53 24.92
C THR A 42 -8.50 -29.05 23.67
N GLU A 43 -9.84 -29.06 23.67
CA GLU A 43 -10.61 -29.50 22.49
C GLU A 43 -10.48 -28.53 21.30
N ALA A 44 -10.41 -27.21 21.55
CA ALA A 44 -10.21 -26.24 20.47
C ALA A 44 -8.79 -26.29 19.88
N ASN A 45 -7.76 -26.54 20.70
CA ASN A 45 -6.39 -26.73 20.22
C ASN A 45 -6.23 -28.07 19.49
N GLU A 46 -6.82 -29.15 19.99
CA GLU A 46 -6.80 -30.46 19.33
C GLU A 46 -7.59 -30.44 18.01
N ALA A 47 -8.70 -29.69 17.94
CA ALA A 47 -9.44 -29.47 16.69
C ALA A 47 -8.65 -28.62 15.67
N PHE A 48 -7.83 -27.68 16.15
CA PHE A 48 -6.91 -26.90 15.31
C PHE A 48 -5.71 -27.74 14.82
N GLU A 49 -5.12 -28.57 15.68
CA GLU A 49 -3.99 -29.46 15.32
C GLU A 49 -4.41 -30.59 14.37
N ASN A 50 -5.66 -31.07 14.48
CA ASN A 50 -6.21 -32.11 13.61
C ASN A 50 -6.97 -31.56 12.38
N MET A 51 -6.95 -30.24 12.15
CA MET A 51 -7.59 -29.65 10.97
C MET A 51 -6.74 -29.95 9.74
N VAL A 52 -7.09 -31.02 9.02
CA VAL A 52 -6.57 -31.29 7.67
C VAL A 52 -6.94 -30.07 6.82
N PRO A 53 -5.95 -29.33 6.29
CA PRO A 53 -6.24 -28.16 5.47
C PRO A 53 -7.11 -28.58 4.28
N SER A 54 -8.16 -27.80 3.98
CA SER A 54 -9.02 -28.08 2.84
C SER A 54 -8.20 -28.11 1.53
N ALA A 55 -8.71 -28.79 0.50
CA ALA A 55 -8.07 -28.80 -0.81
C ALA A 55 -7.79 -27.36 -1.31
N ASP A 56 -8.71 -26.44 -1.05
CA ASP A 56 -8.58 -25.01 -1.36
C ASP A 56 -7.38 -24.34 -0.65
N PHE A 57 -7.02 -24.77 0.57
CA PHE A 57 -5.84 -24.23 1.27
C PHE A 57 -4.54 -24.65 0.59
N TYR A 58 -4.47 -25.89 0.10
CA TYR A 58 -3.31 -26.36 -0.66
C TYR A 58 -3.22 -25.66 -2.02
N GLU A 59 -4.34 -25.44 -2.69
CA GLU A 59 -4.40 -24.69 -3.95
C GLU A 59 -3.94 -23.25 -3.77
N ILE A 60 -4.44 -22.55 -2.74
CA ILE A 60 -3.99 -21.19 -2.38
C ILE A 60 -2.50 -21.17 -2.00
N GLN A 61 -2.00 -22.18 -1.28
CA GLN A 61 -0.56 -22.26 -0.98
C GLN A 61 0.27 -22.41 -2.25
N THR A 62 -0.15 -23.25 -3.20
CA THR A 62 0.54 -23.45 -4.46
C THR A 62 0.54 -22.17 -5.31
N GLU A 63 -0.60 -21.50 -5.42
CA GLU A 63 -0.70 -20.21 -6.12
C GLU A 63 0.19 -19.14 -5.48
N LEU A 64 0.29 -19.12 -4.15
CA LEU A 64 1.14 -18.18 -3.43
C LEU A 64 2.63 -18.44 -3.68
N THR A 65 3.04 -19.71 -3.71
CA THR A 65 4.42 -20.09 -4.07
C THR A 65 4.75 -19.72 -5.51
N ASP A 66 3.84 -20.01 -6.45
CA ASP A 66 4.02 -19.70 -7.87
C ASP A 66 4.10 -18.19 -8.12
N ALA A 67 3.26 -17.41 -7.43
CA ALA A 67 3.28 -15.95 -7.51
C ALA A 67 4.60 -15.37 -6.97
N ARG A 68 5.11 -15.95 -5.87
CA ARG A 68 6.39 -15.55 -5.28
C ARG A 68 7.57 -15.83 -6.21
N GLU A 69 7.58 -16.99 -6.88
CA GLU A 69 8.61 -17.32 -7.86
C GLU A 69 8.58 -16.36 -9.06
N LYS A 70 7.39 -16.06 -9.59
CA LYS A 70 7.23 -15.06 -10.67
C LYS A 70 7.73 -13.68 -10.26
N PHE A 71 7.46 -13.26 -9.04
CA PHE A 71 7.95 -11.97 -8.52
C PHE A 71 9.49 -11.92 -8.40
N HIS A 72 10.10 -13.00 -7.93
CA HIS A 72 11.57 -13.10 -7.88
C HIS A 72 12.21 -13.08 -9.27
N GLU A 73 11.58 -13.73 -10.25
CA GLU A 73 12.05 -13.72 -11.63
C GLU A 73 11.93 -12.33 -12.26
N GLN A 74 10.81 -11.64 -12.06
CA GLN A 74 10.64 -10.25 -12.49
C GLN A 74 11.68 -9.32 -11.85
N ALA A 75 11.98 -9.50 -10.56
CA ALA A 75 13.00 -8.73 -9.87
C ALA A 75 14.40 -8.94 -10.47
N ARG A 76 14.74 -10.17 -10.88
CA ARG A 76 15.99 -10.46 -11.61
C ARG A 76 16.01 -9.77 -12.98
N GLN A 77 14.93 -9.89 -13.75
CA GLN A 77 14.83 -9.25 -15.07
C GLN A 77 14.99 -7.74 -15.00
N ILE A 78 14.44 -7.09 -13.97
CA ILE A 78 14.62 -5.64 -13.75
C ILE A 78 16.09 -5.31 -13.49
N VAL A 79 16.78 -6.10 -12.67
CA VAL A 79 18.22 -5.90 -12.41
C VAL A 79 19.04 -6.07 -13.68
N ASP A 80 18.77 -7.12 -14.47
CA ASP A 80 19.48 -7.39 -15.72
C ASP A 80 19.24 -6.29 -16.76
N LEU A 81 17.99 -5.82 -16.92
CA LEU A 81 17.65 -4.71 -17.80
C LEU A 81 18.29 -3.40 -17.35
N THR A 82 18.35 -3.15 -16.04
CA THR A 82 19.00 -1.96 -15.47
C THR A 82 20.51 -2.00 -15.76
N GLN A 83 21.15 -3.15 -15.55
CA GLN A 83 22.57 -3.34 -15.87
C GLN A 83 22.84 -3.23 -17.37
N ALA A 84 21.95 -3.75 -18.23
CA ALA A 84 22.05 -3.60 -19.67
C ALA A 84 21.93 -2.12 -20.11
N LEU A 85 21.02 -1.36 -19.50
CA LEU A 85 20.87 0.08 -19.75
C LEU A 85 22.09 0.88 -19.24
N GLU A 86 22.68 0.49 -18.11
CA GLU A 86 23.93 1.08 -17.60
C GLU A 86 25.14 0.73 -18.49
N ALA A 87 25.19 -0.50 -19.00
CA ALA A 87 26.19 -0.96 -19.95
C ALA A 87 26.06 -0.29 -21.33
N ASP A 88 24.86 0.10 -21.74
CA ASP A 88 24.63 0.86 -22.99
C ASP A 88 24.86 2.38 -22.80
N ARG A 89 24.66 2.89 -21.57
CA ARG A 89 25.05 4.27 -21.19
C ARG A 89 26.56 4.49 -21.12
N THR A 90 27.35 3.46 -20.77
CA THR A 90 28.80 3.60 -20.55
C THR A 90 29.66 3.77 -21.82
N PRO A 91 29.26 3.34 -23.03
CA PRO A 91 29.95 3.69 -24.29
C PRO A 91 29.38 4.90 -25.06
N GLN A 92 28.23 5.49 -24.68
CA GLN A 92 27.62 6.62 -25.42
C GLN A 92 28.19 8.01 -25.05
N VAL A 93 29.06 8.11 -24.04
CA VAL A 93 29.72 9.39 -23.64
C VAL A 93 31.05 9.63 -24.39
N GLN A 94 31.50 8.70 -25.22
CA GLN A 94 32.77 8.83 -25.97
C GLN A 94 32.54 8.72 -27.48
N GLY A 95 31.87 9.70 -28.08
CA GLY A 95 31.60 9.66 -29.52
C GLY A 95 31.18 10.94 -30.22
N SER A 96 31.01 12.07 -29.52
CA SER A 96 30.80 13.37 -30.18
C SER A 96 31.64 14.46 -29.53
N SER A 97 32.88 14.57 -30.01
CA SER A 97 33.68 15.80 -29.87
C SER A 97 32.94 16.94 -30.55
N GLY A 98 32.21 17.70 -29.74
CA GLY A 98 31.47 18.90 -30.14
C GLY A 98 30.35 19.33 -29.19
N ALA A 99 30.22 18.73 -28.00
CA ALA A 99 29.11 19.01 -27.09
C ALA A 99 29.30 20.34 -26.34
N ASP A 100 28.48 21.33 -26.72
CA ASP A 100 28.21 22.52 -25.93
C ASP A 100 28.01 22.18 -24.44
N PRO A 101 28.64 22.89 -23.49
CA PRO A 101 28.37 22.72 -22.05
C PRO A 101 26.88 22.90 -21.70
N TYR A 102 26.13 23.62 -22.55
CA TYR A 102 24.67 23.75 -22.47
C TYR A 102 23.91 22.42 -22.66
N ASN A 103 24.36 21.55 -23.56
CA ASN A 103 23.69 20.27 -23.81
C ASN A 103 23.88 19.30 -22.63
N HIS A 104 25.05 19.30 -22.00
CA HIS A 104 25.31 18.47 -20.82
C HIS A 104 24.43 18.87 -19.63
N TYR A 105 24.29 20.18 -19.39
CA TYR A 105 23.41 20.71 -18.34
C TYR A 105 21.94 20.34 -18.60
N LEU A 106 21.45 20.51 -19.83
CA LEU A 106 20.08 20.16 -20.21
C LEU A 106 19.78 18.66 -20.03
N VAL A 107 20.73 17.79 -20.36
CA VAL A 107 20.59 16.33 -20.18
C VAL A 107 20.50 15.97 -18.70
N GLU A 108 21.28 16.62 -17.84
CA GLU A 108 21.24 16.40 -16.40
C GLU A 108 19.92 16.89 -15.80
N GLU A 109 19.45 18.08 -16.17
CA GLU A 109 18.16 18.65 -15.75
C GLU A 109 16.97 17.76 -16.15
N VAL A 110 16.98 17.25 -17.39
CA VAL A 110 15.95 16.34 -17.91
C VAL A 110 15.93 15.03 -17.14
N SER A 111 17.09 14.46 -16.83
CA SER A 111 17.19 13.21 -16.05
C SER A 111 16.67 13.38 -14.61
N ALA A 112 16.91 14.55 -14.00
CA ALA A 112 16.39 14.90 -12.69
C ALA A 112 14.86 15.09 -12.73
N LEU A 113 14.34 15.69 -13.80
CA LEU A 113 12.89 15.84 -14.03
C LEU A 113 12.19 14.49 -14.24
N GLU A 114 12.77 13.58 -15.01
CA GLU A 114 12.24 12.22 -15.20
C GLU A 114 12.15 11.46 -13.88
N THR A 115 13.18 11.58 -13.04
CA THR A 115 13.22 10.96 -11.71
C THR A 115 12.10 11.52 -10.81
N LYS A 116 11.94 12.85 -10.80
CA LYS A 116 10.87 13.52 -10.04
C LYS A 116 9.48 13.14 -10.56
N LEU A 117 9.30 13.03 -11.88
CA LEU A 117 8.04 12.61 -12.49
C LEU A 117 7.69 11.17 -12.10
N SER A 118 8.66 10.26 -12.13
CA SER A 118 8.49 8.88 -11.68
C SER A 118 8.05 8.81 -10.21
N GLN A 119 8.69 9.59 -9.34
CA GLN A 119 8.29 9.70 -7.92
C GLN A 119 6.86 10.23 -7.75
N VAL A 120 6.44 11.23 -8.53
CA VAL A 120 5.08 11.76 -8.50
C VAL A 120 4.06 10.74 -9.00
N VAL A 121 4.36 9.98 -10.04
CA VAL A 121 3.49 8.90 -10.54
C VAL A 121 3.34 7.82 -9.48
N GLN A 122 4.43 7.41 -8.84
CA GLN A 122 4.41 6.41 -7.77
C GLN A 122 3.61 6.89 -6.55
N SER A 123 3.81 8.14 -6.13
CA SER A 123 3.05 8.76 -5.04
C SER A 123 1.56 8.83 -5.36
N ASN A 124 1.19 9.25 -6.58
CA ASN A 124 -0.21 9.26 -7.01
C ASN A 124 -0.84 7.86 -7.05
N ALA A 125 -0.10 6.84 -7.45
CA ALA A 125 -0.57 5.46 -7.39
C ALA A 125 -0.85 5.03 -5.94
N GLN A 126 0.05 5.36 -5.00
CA GLN A 126 -0.13 5.09 -3.58
C GLN A 126 -1.35 5.83 -3.00
N LEU A 127 -1.54 7.10 -3.36
CA LEU A 127 -2.71 7.89 -2.95
C LEU A 127 -4.03 7.28 -3.45
N ARG A 128 -4.06 6.78 -4.69
CA ARG A 128 -5.26 6.12 -5.24
C ARG A 128 -5.60 4.85 -4.47
N VAL A 129 -4.59 4.03 -4.13
CA VAL A 129 -4.77 2.83 -3.31
C VAL A 129 -5.26 3.20 -1.91
N ALA A 130 -4.67 4.19 -1.25
CA ALA A 130 -5.09 4.65 0.06
C ALA A 130 -6.54 5.17 0.07
N ASN A 131 -6.92 5.95 -0.95
CA ASN A 131 -8.29 6.44 -1.12
C ASN A 131 -9.29 5.30 -1.37
N GLN A 132 -8.90 4.28 -2.13
CA GLN A 132 -9.74 3.10 -2.33
C GLN A 132 -9.94 2.35 -1.00
N ASN A 133 -8.87 2.12 -0.23
CA ASN A 133 -8.95 1.47 1.07
C ASN A 133 -9.83 2.26 2.05
N LEU A 134 -9.74 3.60 2.04
CA LEU A 134 -10.60 4.48 2.83
C LEU A 134 -12.07 4.39 2.42
N ARG A 135 -12.36 4.36 1.11
CA ARG A 135 -13.72 4.17 0.59
C ARG A 135 -14.27 2.80 0.96
N ASP A 136 -13.45 1.75 0.90
CA ASP A 136 -13.83 0.40 1.29
C ASP A 136 -14.06 0.27 2.80
N ALA A 137 -13.26 0.95 3.62
CA ALA A 137 -13.46 1.00 5.08
C ALA A 137 -14.72 1.80 5.46
N ASN A 138 -14.95 2.95 4.80
CA ASN A 138 -16.19 3.73 4.95
C ASN A 138 -17.42 2.94 4.50
N ALA A 139 -17.34 2.19 3.40
CA ALA A 139 -18.43 1.32 2.92
C ALA A 139 -18.74 0.17 3.89
N LYS A 140 -17.74 -0.28 4.66
CA LYS A 140 -17.89 -1.28 5.73
C LYS A 140 -18.40 -0.69 7.05
N GLY A 141 -18.57 0.65 7.14
CA GLY A 141 -19.02 1.32 8.36
C GLY A 141 -18.03 1.25 9.53
N VAL A 142 -16.77 0.87 9.26
CA VAL A 142 -15.72 0.76 10.26
C VAL A 142 -14.83 2.00 10.15
N GLY A 143 -15.10 3.01 10.97
CA GLY A 143 -14.26 4.20 11.07
C GLY A 143 -12.92 3.87 11.71
N ASP A 144 -11.98 3.35 10.92
CA ASP A 144 -10.62 3.02 11.37
C ASP A 144 -9.79 4.31 11.49
N ALA A 145 -9.47 4.69 12.73
CA ALA A 145 -8.64 5.84 13.05
C ALA A 145 -7.24 5.78 12.40
N GLY A 146 -6.71 4.59 12.14
CA GLY A 146 -5.44 4.39 11.44
C GLY A 146 -5.53 4.81 9.97
N LEU A 147 -6.61 4.44 9.29
CA LEU A 147 -6.84 4.84 7.91
C LEU A 147 -7.08 6.36 7.81
N ILE A 148 -7.86 6.95 8.73
CA ILE A 148 -8.08 8.40 8.78
C ILE A 148 -6.76 9.15 8.96
N ASN A 149 -5.93 8.73 9.91
CA ASN A 149 -4.61 9.35 10.13
C ASN A 149 -3.70 9.20 8.91
N SER A 150 -3.73 8.05 8.22
CA SER A 150 -2.96 7.85 7.00
C SER A 150 -3.41 8.75 5.85
N GLY A 151 -4.73 8.98 5.72
CA GLY A 151 -5.29 9.92 4.75
C GLY A 151 -4.91 11.36 5.06
N LEU A 152 -4.98 11.75 6.33
CA LEU A 152 -4.56 13.09 6.77
C LEU A 152 -3.07 13.33 6.52
N GLN A 153 -2.22 12.33 6.77
CA GLN A 153 -0.79 12.42 6.52
C GLN A 153 -0.48 12.53 5.01
N ALA A 154 -1.21 11.78 4.19
CA ALA A 154 -1.13 11.88 2.73
C ALA A 154 -1.50 13.29 2.22
N GLU A 155 -2.53 13.91 2.80
CA GLU A 155 -2.95 15.27 2.47
C GLU A 155 -1.89 16.32 2.87
N ILE A 156 -1.31 16.20 4.07
CA ILE A 156 -0.20 17.07 4.51
C ILE A 156 0.99 16.96 3.55
N ASN A 157 1.33 15.74 3.12
CA ASN A 157 2.41 15.52 2.17
C ASN A 157 2.11 16.18 0.82
N SER A 158 0.87 16.06 0.31
CA SER A 158 0.44 16.72 -0.93
C SER A 158 0.56 18.25 -0.84
N LEU A 159 0.04 18.86 0.23
CA LEU A 159 0.12 20.31 0.45
C LEU A 159 1.57 20.80 0.57
N THR A 160 2.45 19.99 1.14
CA THR A 160 3.87 20.33 1.27
C THR A 160 4.56 20.34 -0.10
N VAL A 161 4.25 19.35 -0.95
CA VAL A 161 4.78 19.29 -2.32
C VAL A 161 4.25 20.45 -3.17
N GLU A 162 2.96 20.78 -3.04
CA GLU A 162 2.35 21.91 -3.73
C GLU A 162 3.02 23.24 -3.34
N ARG A 163 3.21 23.48 -2.04
CA ARG A 163 3.94 24.67 -1.56
C ARG A 163 5.39 24.73 -2.05
N ALA A 164 6.07 23.59 -2.14
CA ALA A 164 7.42 23.54 -2.67
C ALA A 164 7.45 23.87 -4.18
N ALA A 165 6.45 23.41 -4.93
CA ALA A 165 6.28 23.76 -6.34
C ALA A 165 5.99 25.26 -6.52
N ASP A 166 5.10 25.83 -5.71
CA ASP A 166 4.80 27.26 -5.72
C ASP A 166 6.05 28.10 -5.40
N ALA A 167 6.83 27.71 -4.39
CA ALA A 167 8.09 28.37 -4.06
C ALA A 167 9.09 28.32 -5.21
N ALA A 168 9.20 27.18 -5.89
CA ALA A 168 10.07 27.03 -7.07
C ALA A 168 9.60 27.90 -8.24
N GLN A 169 8.29 28.00 -8.50
CA GLN A 169 7.73 28.87 -9.52
C GLN A 169 8.00 30.35 -9.23
N ILE A 170 7.81 30.78 -7.97
CA ILE A 170 8.11 32.15 -7.54
C ILE A 170 9.60 32.45 -7.71
N GLN A 171 10.48 31.53 -7.32
CA GLN A 171 11.92 31.71 -7.46
C GLN A 171 12.33 31.86 -8.93
N LEU A 172 11.75 31.03 -9.82
CA LEU A 172 11.96 31.13 -11.26
C LEU A 172 11.51 32.49 -11.81
N LEU A 173 10.34 32.97 -11.38
CA LEU A 173 9.82 34.27 -11.79
C LEU A 173 10.71 35.42 -11.31
N ILE A 174 11.20 35.36 -10.06
CA ILE A 174 12.15 36.33 -9.52
C ILE A 174 13.43 36.33 -10.36
N THR A 175 14.00 35.17 -10.64
CA THR A 175 15.20 35.06 -11.48
C THR A 175 14.96 35.60 -12.89
N ALA A 176 13.82 35.29 -13.51
CA ALA A 176 13.47 35.80 -14.83
C ALA A 176 13.32 37.33 -14.83
N LEU A 177 12.68 37.90 -13.81
CA LEU A 177 12.52 39.35 -13.66
C LEU A 177 13.85 40.06 -13.35
N THR A 178 14.70 39.49 -12.49
CA THR A 178 16.03 40.03 -12.20
C THR A 178 16.91 39.99 -13.45
N ASN A 179 16.92 38.87 -14.18
CA ASN A 179 17.70 38.74 -15.41
C ASN A 179 17.18 39.69 -16.52
N ALA A 180 15.86 39.88 -16.64
CA ALA A 180 15.29 40.86 -17.57
C ALA A 180 15.58 42.31 -17.15
N ALA A 181 15.83 42.57 -15.86
CA ALA A 181 16.28 43.87 -15.38
C ALA A 181 17.81 44.07 -15.54
N GLU A 182 18.57 42.99 -15.72
CA GLU A 182 20.01 43.01 -16.00
C GLU A 182 20.34 43.03 -17.51
N GLU A 183 19.36 42.91 -18.41
CA GLU A 183 19.57 43.19 -19.83
C GLU A 183 19.99 44.67 -20.00
N PRO A 184 21.24 44.95 -20.43
CA PRO A 184 21.69 46.31 -20.63
C PRO A 184 20.90 46.94 -21.77
N GLN A 185 20.39 48.13 -21.50
CA GLN A 185 20.03 49.11 -22.53
C GLN A 185 21.28 49.48 -23.33
N ASP A 186 21.68 48.63 -24.27
CA ASP A 186 22.69 48.94 -25.29
C ASP A 186 22.16 48.57 -26.67
N ALA A 187 21.35 49.49 -27.22
CA ALA A 187 21.20 49.76 -28.66
C ALA A 187 20.54 51.14 -28.87
#